data_AF-A0A9E0DEM2-F1
#
_entry.id   AF-A0A9E0DEM2-F1
#
_cell.length_a   1.000
_cell.length_b   1.000
_cell.length_c   1.000
_cell.angle_alpha   90.00
_cell.angle_beta   90.00
_cell.angle_gamma   90.00
#
_symmetry.space_group_name_H-M   'P 1'
#
loop_
_entity.id
_entity.type
_entity.pdbx_description
1 polymer ?
#
loop_
_entity_poly.entity_id
_entity_poly.type
_entity_poly.pdbx_seq_one_letter_code
_entity_poly.pdbx_strand_id
1 'polypeptide(L)'
;MPTFLPSHHRLTFSLKTLGLAIVAGILGLLLLAGVSPVLAQDDQPDPERPCAACHVQESDAWMTSPHALPSNPEMDNTPGATCQDCHGEYVRDHPDDGVMSLTVDSSSCKTCHEETFTHWEDTIHAAAGVQCISCHQSHSQTLRLTDDQLCVSCHRESLDDSMHLAHWETEATCTSCHMTVSYDATAMAAEGGASLVMVPSHDFVTVMSNNCLECHRQDASRTASPTDQVALKATLEAESHQNYILNTKLDAAQRTNRTLGTLSVVTLGVGLGGGGMLGVIFVLFMAHMEKRKETL
;
A
#
# COMPACT_ATOMS: atom_id res chain seq x y z
N MET A 1 -57.67 13.46 85.83
CA MET A 1 -57.66 12.10 85.23
C MET A 1 -57.19 12.23 83.78
N PRO A 2 -56.32 11.35 83.29
CA PRO A 2 -54.91 11.68 83.09
C PRO A 2 -54.52 12.02 81.64
N THR A 3 -53.45 12.80 81.54
CA THR A 3 -52.67 13.13 80.33
C THR A 3 -51.99 11.87 79.76
N PHE A 4 -52.31 11.51 78.52
CA PHE A 4 -51.59 10.49 77.75
C PHE A 4 -50.32 11.10 77.13
N LEU A 5 -49.15 10.60 77.53
CA LEU A 5 -47.89 10.79 76.82
C LEU A 5 -47.84 9.86 75.59
N PRO A 6 -47.40 10.32 74.41
CA PRO A 6 -47.11 9.42 73.30
C PRO A 6 -45.75 8.73 73.51
N SER A 7 -45.74 7.40 73.45
CA SER A 7 -44.52 6.58 73.45
C SER A 7 -43.83 6.65 72.09
N HIS A 8 -42.61 7.18 72.06
CA HIS A 8 -41.76 7.11 70.86
C HIS A 8 -41.20 5.68 70.69
N HIS A 9 -41.76 4.92 69.75
CA HIS A 9 -41.10 3.71 69.25
C HIS A 9 -39.91 4.08 68.37
N ARG A 10 -38.68 3.87 68.88
CA ARG A 10 -37.47 3.93 68.07
C ARG A 10 -37.36 2.66 67.23
N LEU A 11 -37.61 2.77 65.93
CA LEU A 11 -37.28 1.74 64.95
C LEU A 11 -35.76 1.68 64.82
N THR A 12 -35.12 0.72 65.47
CA THR A 12 -33.69 0.42 65.28
C THR A 12 -33.53 -0.43 64.02
N PHE A 13 -33.38 0.21 62.86
CA PHE A 13 -32.96 -0.48 61.65
C PHE A 13 -31.51 -0.97 61.82
N SER A 14 -31.31 -2.28 61.82
CA SER A 14 -29.98 -2.89 61.87
C SER A 14 -29.24 -2.60 60.56
N LEU A 15 -28.02 -2.07 60.62
CA LEU A 15 -27.21 -1.83 59.41
C LEU A 15 -27.03 -3.08 58.53
N LYS A 16 -27.20 -4.28 59.12
CA LYS A 16 -27.14 -5.56 58.40
C LYS A 16 -28.30 -5.76 57.41
N THR A 17 -29.51 -5.28 57.72
CA THR A 17 -30.67 -5.41 56.83
C THR A 17 -30.64 -4.38 55.70
N LEU A 18 -30.03 -3.21 55.92
CA LEU A 18 -29.81 -2.21 54.88
C LEU A 18 -28.74 -2.65 53.87
N GLY A 19 -27.66 -3.28 54.34
CA GLY A 19 -26.61 -3.81 53.46
C GLY A 19 -27.08 -4.92 52.53
N LEU A 20 -27.94 -5.84 53.02
CA LEU A 20 -28.46 -6.94 52.21
C LEU A 20 -29.45 -6.46 51.13
N ALA A 21 -30.24 -5.42 51.44
CA ALA A 21 -31.16 -4.82 50.47
C ALA A 21 -30.42 -4.05 49.36
N ILE A 22 -29.30 -3.41 49.67
CA ILE A 22 -28.47 -2.71 48.68
C ILE A 22 -27.76 -3.70 47.76
N VAL A 23 -27.21 -4.80 48.29
CA VAL A 23 -26.55 -5.83 47.47
C VAL A 23 -27.56 -6.55 46.57
N ALA A 24 -28.76 -6.88 47.08
CA ALA A 24 -29.83 -7.47 46.26
C ALA A 24 -30.36 -6.50 45.19
N GLY A 25 -30.43 -5.20 45.51
CA GLY A 25 -30.80 -4.14 44.55
C GLY A 25 -29.76 -3.97 43.43
N ILE A 26 -28.47 -4.03 43.75
CA ILE A 26 -27.38 -3.92 42.77
C ILE A 26 -27.30 -5.18 41.88
N LEU A 27 -27.47 -6.38 42.45
CA LEU A 27 -27.53 -7.61 41.65
C LEU A 27 -28.76 -7.66 40.74
N GLY A 28 -29.91 -7.16 41.20
CA GLY A 28 -31.12 -7.04 40.38
C GLY A 28 -30.97 -6.05 39.24
N LEU A 29 -30.27 -4.92 39.47
CA LEU A 29 -29.98 -3.94 38.42
C LEU A 29 -28.97 -4.46 37.38
N LEU A 30 -27.98 -5.25 37.80
CA LEU A 30 -27.01 -5.88 36.91
C LEU A 30 -27.63 -6.98 36.04
N LEU A 31 -28.65 -7.69 36.53
CA LEU A 31 -29.38 -8.70 35.75
C LEU A 31 -30.36 -8.07 34.73
N LEU A 32 -30.82 -6.84 34.96
CA LEU A 32 -31.67 -6.09 34.03
C LEU A 32 -30.88 -5.29 32.97
N ALA A 33 -29.58 -5.06 33.20
CA ALA A 33 -28.70 -4.37 32.24
C ALA A 33 -28.13 -5.29 31.14
N GLY A 34 -28.38 -6.61 31.20
CA GLY A 34 -27.79 -7.60 30.31
C GLY A 34 -28.62 -7.98 29.07
N VAL A 35 -29.80 -7.37 28.86
CA VAL A 35 -30.68 -7.74 27.74
C VAL A 35 -31.26 -6.47 27.10
N SER A 36 -30.40 -5.69 26.46
CA SER A 36 -30.90 -4.84 25.38
C SER A 36 -31.40 -5.77 24.28
N PRO A 37 -32.66 -5.67 23.83
CA PRO A 37 -33.00 -6.22 22.53
C PRO A 37 -32.12 -5.46 21.53
N VAL A 38 -31.15 -6.15 20.94
CA VAL A 38 -30.62 -5.74 19.65
C VAL A 38 -31.85 -5.75 18.75
N LEU A 39 -32.47 -4.59 18.58
CA LEU A 39 -33.25 -4.33 17.39
C LEU A 39 -32.24 -4.59 16.29
N ALA A 40 -32.46 -5.67 15.54
CA ALA A 40 -31.81 -5.86 14.27
C ALA A 40 -32.15 -4.61 13.47
N GLN A 41 -31.21 -3.67 13.44
CA GLN A 41 -31.07 -2.77 12.34
C GLN A 41 -31.11 -3.70 11.13
N ASP A 42 -32.04 -3.47 10.22
CA ASP A 42 -32.03 -4.11 8.91
C ASP A 42 -30.82 -3.51 8.17
N ASP A 43 -29.61 -3.85 8.65
CA ASP A 43 -28.35 -3.60 8.00
C ASP A 43 -28.44 -4.45 6.75
N GLN A 44 -28.81 -3.80 5.63
CA GLN A 44 -28.51 -4.35 4.32
C GLN A 44 -27.04 -4.79 4.40
N PRO A 45 -26.73 -6.09 4.21
CA PRO A 45 -25.37 -6.56 4.36
C PRO A 45 -24.52 -5.79 3.36
N ASP A 46 -23.54 -5.06 3.89
CA ASP A 46 -22.50 -4.44 3.10
C ASP A 46 -22.00 -5.48 2.07
N PRO A 47 -22.17 -5.23 0.76
CA PRO A 47 -21.86 -6.20 -0.29
C PRO A 47 -20.37 -6.56 -0.34
N GLU A 48 -19.48 -5.77 0.26
CA GLU A 48 -18.03 -6.06 0.33
C GLU A 48 -17.63 -6.88 1.57
N ARG A 49 -18.38 -6.76 2.66
CA ARG A 49 -18.17 -7.50 3.90
C ARG A 49 -18.11 -9.03 3.75
N PRO A 50 -18.86 -9.70 2.85
CA PRO A 50 -18.70 -11.14 2.64
C PRO A 50 -17.37 -11.51 1.95
N CYS A 51 -16.83 -10.65 1.07
CA CYS A 51 -15.57 -10.90 0.38
C CYS A 51 -14.39 -10.80 1.35
N ALA A 52 -14.36 -9.74 2.15
CA ALA A 52 -13.28 -9.46 3.12
C ALA A 52 -13.16 -10.53 4.22
N ALA A 53 -14.20 -11.32 4.47
CA ALA A 53 -14.15 -12.43 5.43
C ALA A 53 -13.14 -13.53 5.02
N CYS A 54 -12.86 -13.68 3.73
CA CYS A 54 -11.93 -14.68 3.20
C CYS A 54 -10.79 -14.07 2.37
N HIS A 55 -11.01 -12.94 1.69
CA HIS A 55 -10.02 -12.22 0.88
C HIS A 55 -9.40 -11.03 1.61
N VAL A 56 -8.91 -11.26 2.84
CA VAL A 56 -8.48 -10.20 3.76
C VAL A 56 -7.40 -9.32 3.14
N GLN A 57 -6.39 -9.91 2.48
CA GLN A 57 -5.28 -9.16 1.92
C GLN A 57 -5.71 -8.27 0.74
N GLU A 58 -6.54 -8.82 -0.15
CA GLU A 58 -7.06 -8.10 -1.30
C GLU A 58 -7.99 -6.97 -0.86
N SER A 59 -8.87 -7.24 0.10
CA SER A 59 -9.77 -6.24 0.68
C SER A 59 -8.99 -5.13 1.42
N ASP A 60 -7.98 -5.47 2.22
CA ASP A 60 -7.15 -4.47 2.91
C ASP A 60 -6.44 -3.55 1.91
N ALA A 61 -5.92 -4.10 0.80
CA ALA A 61 -5.33 -3.31 -0.26
C ALA A 61 -6.37 -2.42 -0.97
N TRP A 62 -7.55 -2.97 -1.26
CA TRP A 62 -8.66 -2.26 -1.90
C TRP A 62 -9.11 -1.04 -1.11
N MET A 63 -9.26 -1.16 0.21
CA MET A 63 -9.74 -0.07 1.06
C MET A 63 -8.83 1.16 1.10
N THR A 64 -7.59 1.03 0.62
CA THR A 64 -6.66 2.16 0.49
C THR A 64 -6.70 2.82 -0.89
N SER A 65 -7.46 2.25 -1.82
CA SER A 65 -7.51 2.67 -3.20
C SER A 65 -8.49 3.84 -3.43
N PRO A 66 -8.28 4.64 -4.49
CA PRO A 66 -9.25 5.64 -4.92
C PRO A 66 -10.60 5.05 -5.32
N HIS A 67 -10.65 3.78 -5.73
CA HIS A 67 -11.90 3.11 -6.13
C HIS A 67 -12.76 2.69 -4.94
N ALA A 68 -12.17 2.44 -3.77
CA ALA A 68 -12.94 2.18 -2.55
C ALA A 68 -13.57 3.44 -1.96
N LEU A 69 -13.06 4.64 -2.31
CA LEU A 69 -13.59 5.90 -1.79
C LEU A 69 -14.92 6.27 -2.48
N PRO A 70 -15.91 6.82 -1.74
CA PRO A 70 -17.17 7.26 -2.33
C PRO A 70 -16.94 8.37 -3.35
N SER A 71 -17.57 8.27 -4.51
CA SER A 71 -17.52 9.29 -5.57
C SER A 71 -18.26 10.60 -5.18
N ASN A 72 -19.13 10.56 -4.16
CA ASN A 72 -19.80 11.73 -3.60
C ASN A 72 -19.94 11.60 -2.07
N PRO A 73 -19.39 12.53 -1.26
CA PRO A 73 -19.54 12.52 0.20
C PRO A 73 -20.98 12.79 0.70
N GLU A 74 -21.90 13.21 -0.17
CA GLU A 74 -23.33 13.35 0.13
C GLU A 74 -24.15 12.07 -0.14
N MET A 75 -23.57 11.07 -0.86
CA MET A 75 -24.19 9.76 -1.02
C MET A 75 -23.70 8.80 0.07
N ASP A 76 -24.66 8.32 0.85
CA ASP A 76 -24.61 7.21 1.80
C ASP A 76 -23.53 6.16 1.50
N ASN A 77 -22.38 6.24 2.17
CA ASN A 77 -21.34 5.22 2.38
C ASN A 77 -21.12 4.15 1.28
N THR A 78 -21.38 4.47 0.02
CA THR A 78 -21.29 3.50 -1.07
C THR A 78 -19.87 3.58 -1.63
N PRO A 79 -19.10 2.46 -1.65
CA PRO A 79 -17.81 2.41 -2.32
C PRO A 79 -17.92 2.92 -3.76
N GLY A 80 -16.89 3.61 -4.26
CA GLY A 80 -16.86 4.12 -5.64
C GLY A 80 -16.97 3.00 -6.68
N ALA A 81 -16.37 1.84 -6.39
CA ALA A 81 -16.56 0.56 -7.06
C ALA A 81 -16.49 -0.58 -6.02
N THR A 82 -17.19 -1.68 -6.30
CA THR A 82 -17.27 -2.89 -5.47
C THR A 82 -16.49 -4.06 -6.07
N CYS A 83 -16.27 -5.12 -5.28
CA CYS A 83 -15.58 -6.33 -5.78
C CYS A 83 -16.26 -6.92 -7.01
N GLN A 84 -17.60 -6.89 -7.03
CA GLN A 84 -18.42 -7.50 -8.08
C GLN A 84 -18.45 -6.68 -9.38
N ASP A 85 -18.14 -5.39 -9.32
CA ASP A 85 -18.06 -4.53 -10.52
C ASP A 85 -16.94 -4.98 -11.47
N CYS A 86 -15.90 -5.61 -10.91
CA CYS A 86 -14.78 -6.19 -11.68
C CYS A 86 -14.84 -7.72 -11.77
N HIS A 87 -15.15 -8.41 -10.65
CA HIS A 87 -15.13 -9.88 -10.59
C HIS A 87 -16.44 -10.55 -11.03
N GLY A 88 -17.47 -9.77 -11.33
CA GLY A 88 -18.79 -10.25 -11.69
C GLY A 88 -19.63 -10.68 -10.49
N GLU A 89 -20.75 -11.35 -10.77
CA GLU A 89 -21.70 -11.79 -9.75
C GLU A 89 -21.05 -12.78 -8.77
N TYR A 90 -21.36 -12.63 -7.47
CA TYR A 90 -20.88 -13.55 -6.44
C TYR A 90 -21.31 -14.99 -6.73
N VAL A 91 -20.34 -15.90 -6.75
CA VAL A 91 -20.59 -17.33 -6.83
C VAL A 91 -20.57 -17.90 -5.43
N ARG A 92 -21.69 -18.46 -4.98
CA ARG A 92 -21.78 -19.17 -3.70
C ARG A 92 -20.86 -20.39 -3.72
N ASP A 93 -20.16 -20.62 -2.62
CA ASP A 93 -19.24 -21.76 -2.44
C ASP A 93 -18.05 -21.77 -3.43
N HIS A 94 -17.64 -20.62 -3.96
CA HIS A 94 -16.40 -20.51 -4.72
C HIS A 94 -15.18 -20.83 -3.86
N PRO A 95 -14.15 -21.51 -4.41
CA PRO A 95 -13.99 -21.87 -5.83
C PRO A 95 -14.62 -23.20 -6.25
N ASP A 96 -15.25 -23.95 -5.35
CA ASP A 96 -15.70 -25.33 -5.58
C ASP A 96 -16.87 -25.41 -6.58
N ASP A 97 -17.85 -24.51 -6.46
CA ASP A 97 -19.02 -24.44 -7.35
C ASP A 97 -18.84 -23.46 -8.53
N GLY A 98 -17.65 -22.89 -8.66
CA GLY A 98 -17.26 -21.96 -9.73
C GLY A 98 -16.32 -20.87 -9.22
N VAL A 99 -15.47 -20.33 -10.10
CA VAL A 99 -14.57 -19.22 -9.76
C VAL A 99 -15.19 -17.88 -10.13
N MET A 100 -14.97 -16.86 -9.30
CA MET A 100 -15.29 -15.48 -9.66
C MET A 100 -14.23 -14.97 -10.64
N SER A 101 -14.57 -14.98 -11.93
CA SER A 101 -13.63 -14.65 -13.01
C SER A 101 -13.67 -13.18 -13.38
N LEU A 102 -12.47 -12.61 -13.58
CA LEU A 102 -12.25 -11.29 -14.16
C LEU A 102 -11.54 -11.46 -15.50
N THR A 103 -11.92 -10.65 -16.50
CA THR A 103 -11.09 -10.42 -17.68
C THR A 103 -9.88 -9.60 -17.29
N VAL A 104 -8.68 -10.16 -17.44
CA VAL A 104 -7.43 -9.49 -17.04
C VAL A 104 -6.88 -8.54 -18.12
N ASP A 105 -7.63 -8.36 -19.20
CA ASP A 105 -7.32 -7.39 -20.24
C ASP A 105 -7.85 -5.99 -19.89
N SER A 106 -7.42 -4.99 -20.66
CA SER A 106 -7.75 -3.58 -20.43
C SER A 106 -9.25 -3.26 -20.58
N SER A 107 -10.08 -4.16 -21.13
CA SER A 107 -11.52 -3.93 -21.28
C SER A 107 -12.24 -3.76 -19.94
N SER A 108 -11.79 -4.46 -18.88
CA SER A 108 -12.34 -4.32 -17.53
C SER A 108 -12.19 -2.90 -16.98
N CYS A 109 -11.10 -2.23 -17.33
CA CYS A 109 -10.87 -0.83 -16.99
C CYS A 109 -11.66 0.11 -17.90
N LYS A 110 -11.70 -0.20 -19.21
CA LYS A 110 -12.36 0.61 -20.25
C LYS A 110 -13.84 0.88 -19.93
N THR A 111 -14.55 -0.09 -19.34
CA THR A 111 -15.97 0.03 -18.99
C THR A 111 -16.29 1.33 -18.24
N CYS A 112 -15.38 1.79 -17.38
CA CYS A 112 -15.53 3.04 -16.64
C CYS A 112 -14.53 4.13 -17.07
N HIS A 113 -13.34 3.76 -17.55
CA HIS A 113 -12.25 4.67 -17.92
C HIS A 113 -12.08 4.80 -19.44
N GLU A 114 -13.16 5.08 -20.16
CA GLU A 114 -13.17 5.10 -21.63
C GLU A 114 -12.23 6.17 -22.23
N GLU A 115 -12.19 7.38 -21.66
CA GLU A 115 -11.28 8.44 -22.13
C GLU A 115 -9.81 8.05 -21.93
N THR A 116 -9.47 7.58 -20.74
CA THR A 116 -8.12 7.07 -20.43
C THR A 116 -7.72 5.94 -21.39
N PHE A 117 -8.65 5.02 -21.67
CA PHE A 117 -8.43 3.95 -22.64
C PHE A 117 -8.19 4.50 -24.04
N THR A 118 -8.90 5.56 -24.45
CA THR A 118 -8.75 6.20 -25.76
C THR A 118 -7.36 6.84 -25.93
N HIS A 119 -6.82 7.45 -24.87
CA HIS A 119 -5.43 7.94 -24.88
C HIS A 119 -4.40 6.81 -25.07
N TRP A 120 -4.75 5.60 -24.64
CA TRP A 120 -3.83 4.46 -24.59
C TRP A 120 -3.94 3.53 -25.80
N GLU A 121 -5.13 3.30 -26.35
CA GLU A 121 -5.41 2.23 -27.32
C GLU A 121 -4.66 2.37 -28.66
N ASP A 122 -4.33 3.60 -29.05
CA ASP A 122 -3.62 3.91 -30.28
C ASP A 122 -2.08 3.97 -30.10
N THR A 123 -1.58 3.64 -28.90
CA THR A 123 -0.14 3.72 -28.57
C THR A 123 0.64 2.49 -29.04
N ILE A 124 1.96 2.63 -29.10
CA ILE A 124 2.85 1.48 -29.33
C ILE A 124 2.78 0.45 -28.21
N HIS A 125 2.44 0.86 -26.98
CA HIS A 125 2.25 -0.05 -25.85
C HIS A 125 1.01 -0.92 -26.07
N ALA A 126 -0.10 -0.33 -26.50
CA ALA A 126 -1.31 -1.09 -26.87
C ALA A 126 -1.06 -2.02 -28.04
N ALA A 127 -0.38 -1.55 -29.10
CA ALA A 127 0.00 -2.39 -30.23
C ALA A 127 0.92 -3.57 -29.84
N ALA A 128 1.74 -3.40 -28.80
CA ALA A 128 2.59 -4.44 -28.23
C ALA A 128 1.86 -5.38 -27.25
N GLY A 129 0.57 -5.15 -26.99
CA GLY A 129 -0.24 -5.98 -26.08
C GLY A 129 0.05 -5.75 -24.60
N VAL A 130 0.72 -4.64 -24.24
CA VAL A 130 0.82 -4.20 -22.83
C VAL A 130 -0.61 -3.95 -22.33
N GLN A 131 -0.93 -4.19 -21.06
CA GLN A 131 -2.28 -3.96 -20.51
C GLN A 131 -2.21 -3.00 -19.32
N CYS A 132 -3.34 -2.44 -18.88
CA CYS A 132 -3.37 -1.54 -17.72
C CYS A 132 -2.69 -2.18 -16.49
N ILE A 133 -2.94 -3.47 -16.27
CA ILE A 133 -2.38 -4.27 -15.17
C ILE A 133 -0.88 -4.56 -15.31
N SER A 134 -0.27 -4.26 -16.46
CA SER A 134 1.19 -4.33 -16.63
C SER A 134 1.88 -3.22 -15.83
N CYS A 135 1.19 -2.09 -15.62
CA CYS A 135 1.69 -0.92 -14.91
C CYS A 135 1.04 -0.74 -13.53
N HIS A 136 -0.26 -1.01 -13.42
CA HIS A 136 -1.06 -0.81 -12.20
C HIS A 136 -1.34 -2.12 -11.46
N GLN A 137 -1.55 -2.00 -10.15
CA GLN A 137 -2.10 -3.05 -9.30
C GLN A 137 -3.60 -2.86 -9.17
N SER A 138 -4.38 -3.89 -9.50
CA SER A 138 -5.86 -3.79 -9.54
C SER A 138 -6.52 -3.58 -8.18
N HIS A 139 -5.89 -3.96 -7.07
CA HIS A 139 -6.48 -3.77 -5.73
C HIS A 139 -6.02 -2.47 -5.10
N SER A 140 -4.71 -2.25 -4.95
CA SER A 140 -4.20 -1.02 -4.34
C SER A 140 -4.31 0.20 -5.24
N GLN A 141 -4.54 0.03 -6.55
CA GLN A 141 -4.54 1.08 -7.57
C GLN A 141 -3.20 1.86 -7.64
N THR A 142 -2.14 1.31 -7.06
CA THR A 142 -0.78 1.85 -7.14
C THR A 142 -0.06 1.28 -8.37
N LEU A 143 1.07 1.89 -8.75
CA LEU A 143 1.98 1.28 -9.72
C LEU A 143 2.61 -0.02 -9.16
N ARG A 144 2.97 -0.94 -10.05
CA ARG A 144 3.67 -2.19 -9.68
C ARG A 144 5.09 -1.96 -9.17
N LEU A 145 5.72 -0.90 -9.64
CA LEU A 145 7.05 -0.42 -9.29
C LEU A 145 7.01 1.10 -9.11
N THR A 146 8.08 1.71 -8.62
CA THR A 146 8.17 3.18 -8.68
C THR A 146 8.18 3.64 -10.13
N ASP A 147 7.81 4.91 -10.39
CA ASP A 147 7.65 5.43 -11.75
C ASP A 147 8.83 5.10 -12.67
N ASP A 148 10.05 5.51 -12.26
CA ASP A 148 11.25 5.27 -13.06
C ASP A 148 11.57 3.77 -13.20
N GLN A 149 11.42 3.01 -12.12
CA GLN A 149 11.69 1.57 -12.12
C GLN A 149 10.75 0.81 -13.06
N LEU A 150 9.51 1.28 -13.19
CA LEU A 150 8.51 0.68 -14.06
C LEU A 150 8.92 0.85 -15.53
N CYS A 151 9.22 2.07 -15.95
CA CYS A 151 9.62 2.37 -17.32
C CYS A 151 10.90 1.63 -17.72
N VAL A 152 11.94 1.67 -16.87
CA VAL A 152 13.23 1.01 -17.17
C VAL A 152 13.17 -0.51 -17.05
N SER A 153 12.10 -1.09 -16.51
CA SER A 153 11.92 -2.55 -16.51
C SER A 153 11.82 -3.11 -17.94
N CYS A 154 11.35 -2.28 -18.88
CA CYS A 154 11.27 -2.57 -20.33
C CYS A 154 12.24 -1.72 -21.16
N HIS A 155 12.34 -0.41 -20.89
CA HIS A 155 13.12 0.56 -21.67
C HIS A 155 14.56 0.73 -21.18
N ARG A 156 15.31 -0.38 -21.05
CA ARG A 156 16.69 -0.33 -20.51
C ARG A 156 17.70 0.39 -21.41
N GLU A 157 17.47 0.34 -22.73
CA GLU A 157 18.42 0.80 -23.73
C GLU A 157 18.01 2.15 -24.35
N SER A 158 16.83 2.67 -24.02
CA SER A 158 16.24 3.87 -24.63
C SER A 158 16.57 5.17 -23.89
N LEU A 159 17.63 5.19 -23.08
CA LEU A 159 17.96 6.29 -22.17
C LEU A 159 19.30 6.97 -22.48
N ASP A 160 19.95 6.59 -23.58
CA ASP A 160 21.29 7.07 -23.95
C ASP A 160 21.27 8.38 -24.75
N ASP A 161 20.09 8.91 -25.09
CA ASP A 161 20.01 10.22 -25.73
C ASP A 161 20.20 11.37 -24.74
N SER A 162 20.58 12.52 -25.29
CA SER A 162 20.93 13.69 -24.49
C SER A 162 19.82 14.22 -23.59
N MET A 163 18.54 14.01 -23.93
CA MET A 163 17.43 14.51 -23.10
C MET A 163 17.25 13.64 -21.86
N HIS A 164 17.25 12.31 -22.03
CA HIS A 164 17.20 11.41 -20.88
C HIS A 164 18.44 11.56 -20.00
N LEU A 165 19.64 11.59 -20.58
CA LEU A 165 20.87 11.76 -19.81
C LEU A 165 20.91 13.08 -19.02
N ALA A 166 20.40 14.18 -19.58
CA ALA A 166 20.35 15.47 -18.89
C ALA A 166 19.40 15.48 -17.67
N HIS A 167 18.33 14.70 -17.72
CA HIS A 167 17.28 14.71 -16.69
C HIS A 167 17.38 13.52 -15.73
N TRP A 168 18.14 12.49 -16.05
CA TRP A 168 18.28 11.25 -15.29
C TRP A 168 18.74 11.46 -13.83
N GLU A 169 19.62 12.42 -13.60
CA GLU A 169 20.17 12.73 -12.27
C GLU A 169 19.41 13.87 -11.56
N THR A 170 18.29 14.31 -12.13
CA THR A 170 17.43 15.36 -11.57
C THR A 170 16.21 14.73 -10.88
N GLU A 171 15.33 15.57 -10.32
CA GLU A 171 14.05 15.10 -9.77
C GLU A 171 12.98 14.86 -10.86
N ALA A 172 13.34 14.98 -12.14
CA ALA A 172 12.43 14.70 -13.25
C ALA A 172 12.22 13.19 -13.40
N THR A 173 10.96 12.77 -13.26
CA THR A 173 10.56 11.37 -13.50
C THR A 173 10.19 11.15 -14.96
N CYS A 174 10.11 9.89 -15.38
CA CYS A 174 9.64 9.52 -16.73
C CYS A 174 8.30 10.21 -17.07
N THR A 175 7.35 10.16 -16.13
CA THR A 175 6.00 10.74 -16.31
C THR A 175 5.98 12.26 -16.31
N SER A 176 7.01 12.93 -15.78
CA SER A 176 7.12 14.39 -15.81
C SER A 176 7.19 14.96 -17.23
N CYS A 177 7.63 14.15 -18.20
CA CYS A 177 7.70 14.51 -19.62
C CYS A 177 6.78 13.64 -20.49
N HIS A 178 6.67 12.34 -20.19
CA HIS A 178 5.91 11.40 -21.01
C HIS A 178 4.42 11.31 -20.65
N MET A 179 3.98 11.93 -19.55
CA MET A 179 2.55 12.15 -19.30
C MET A 179 2.23 13.63 -19.38
N THR A 180 1.12 13.95 -20.03
CA THR A 180 0.56 15.30 -20.08
C THR A 180 -0.68 15.34 -19.19
N VAL A 181 -1.12 16.52 -18.81
CA VAL A 181 -2.44 16.65 -18.20
C VAL A 181 -3.46 16.81 -19.33
N SER A 182 -4.35 15.83 -19.48
CA SER A 182 -5.56 15.95 -20.29
C SER A 182 -6.68 16.55 -19.44
N TYR A 183 -7.59 17.28 -20.09
CA TYR A 183 -8.78 17.81 -19.44
C TYR A 183 -9.97 16.95 -19.83
N ASP A 184 -10.42 16.13 -18.89
CA ASP A 184 -11.63 15.33 -19.01
C ASP A 184 -12.84 16.26 -18.76
N ALA A 185 -13.71 16.36 -19.75
CA ALA A 185 -14.94 17.16 -19.71
C ALA A 185 -16.17 16.36 -19.23
N THR A 186 -16.00 15.10 -18.85
CA THR A 186 -17.08 14.16 -18.50
C THR A 186 -17.40 14.09 -17.01
N ALA A 187 -16.62 14.75 -16.15
CA ALA A 187 -16.95 14.88 -14.74
C ALA A 187 -18.16 15.81 -14.54
N MET A 188 -19.33 15.17 -14.45
CA MET A 188 -20.66 15.69 -14.12
C MET A 188 -21.42 16.42 -15.24
N ALA A 189 -21.75 15.71 -16.32
CA ALA A 189 -22.84 16.11 -17.22
C ALA A 189 -24.27 15.94 -16.62
N ALA A 190 -24.41 15.74 -15.30
CA ALA A 190 -25.72 15.58 -14.65
C ALA A 190 -26.26 16.87 -13.99
N GLU A 191 -25.41 17.84 -13.65
CA GLU A 191 -25.81 19.04 -12.89
C GLU A 191 -25.19 20.31 -13.50
N GLY A 192 -25.35 20.52 -14.81
CA GLY A 192 -25.22 21.85 -15.44
C GLY A 192 -23.88 22.60 -15.31
N GLY A 193 -22.80 21.96 -14.86
CA GLY A 193 -21.47 22.56 -14.75
C GLY A 193 -20.41 21.60 -15.28
N ALA A 194 -19.68 22.01 -16.31
CA ALA A 194 -18.49 21.28 -16.76
C ALA A 194 -17.41 21.40 -15.67
N SER A 195 -17.25 20.37 -14.84
CA SER A 195 -16.06 20.23 -14.02
C SER A 195 -14.97 19.65 -14.92
N LEU A 196 -13.96 20.45 -15.24
CA LEU A 196 -12.77 19.93 -15.91
C LEU A 196 -11.99 19.12 -14.89
N VAL A 197 -12.02 17.80 -14.98
CA VAL A 197 -11.12 16.95 -14.19
C VAL A 197 -9.84 16.81 -14.98
N MET A 198 -8.73 17.18 -14.34
CA MET A 198 -7.41 17.00 -14.91
C MET A 198 -7.03 15.52 -14.74
N VAL A 199 -7.05 14.77 -15.84
CA VAL A 199 -6.66 13.36 -15.87
C VAL A 199 -5.32 13.25 -16.60
N PRO A 200 -4.33 12.54 -16.03
CA PRO A 200 -3.09 12.28 -16.75
C PRO A 200 -3.35 11.53 -18.06
N SER A 201 -2.77 11.99 -19.17
CA SER A 201 -2.84 11.31 -20.46
C SER A 201 -2.04 10.00 -20.41
N HIS A 202 -2.56 8.96 -21.06
CA HIS A 202 -1.97 7.62 -21.08
C HIS A 202 -1.39 7.24 -22.45
N ASP A 203 -0.89 8.24 -23.19
CA ASP A 203 -0.18 8.03 -24.46
C ASP A 203 1.26 7.55 -24.22
N PHE A 204 1.99 8.15 -23.27
CA PHE A 204 3.41 7.88 -22.93
C PHE A 204 4.42 8.05 -24.07
N VAL A 205 3.99 8.07 -25.32
CA VAL A 205 4.86 8.18 -26.50
C VAL A 205 5.10 9.64 -26.86
N THR A 206 4.08 10.49 -26.79
CA THR A 206 4.20 11.89 -27.17
C THR A 206 4.66 12.76 -26.00
N VAL A 207 5.80 13.44 -26.19
CA VAL A 207 6.27 14.50 -25.28
C VAL A 207 5.84 15.85 -25.85
N MET A 208 4.88 16.50 -25.20
CA MET A 208 4.43 17.83 -25.60
C MET A 208 5.36 18.92 -25.08
N SER A 209 5.55 19.99 -25.86
CA SER A 209 6.48 21.08 -25.51
C SER A 209 6.10 21.84 -24.24
N ASN A 210 4.82 21.85 -23.86
CA ASN A 210 4.34 22.45 -22.60
C ASN A 210 4.89 21.73 -21.37
N ASN A 211 5.15 20.42 -21.44
CA ASN A 211 5.74 19.66 -20.33
C ASN A 211 7.13 20.19 -20.00
N CYS A 212 7.93 20.51 -21.02
CA CYS A 212 9.26 21.11 -20.85
C CYS A 212 9.18 22.46 -20.14
N LEU A 213 8.15 23.26 -20.46
CA LEU A 213 8.00 24.62 -19.94
C LEU A 213 7.64 24.65 -18.46
N GLU A 214 7.13 23.56 -17.87
CA GLU A 214 6.86 23.56 -16.43
C GLU A 214 8.11 23.94 -15.62
N CYS A 215 9.28 23.41 -16.02
CA CYS A 215 10.57 23.75 -15.44
C CYS A 215 11.36 24.78 -16.28
N HIS A 216 11.37 24.66 -17.61
CA HIS A 216 12.22 25.48 -18.50
C HIS A 216 11.58 26.78 -18.98
N ARG A 217 10.53 27.28 -18.33
CA ARG A 217 9.87 28.58 -18.64
C ARG A 217 10.88 29.73 -18.86
N GLN A 218 11.93 29.79 -18.04
CA GLN A 218 12.93 30.86 -18.11
C GLN A 218 13.97 30.62 -19.23
N ASP A 219 14.33 29.37 -19.48
CA ASP A 219 15.31 28.99 -20.49
C ASP A 219 14.75 29.09 -21.91
N ALA A 220 13.44 28.90 -22.08
CA ALA A 220 12.75 29.08 -23.37
C ALA A 220 12.88 30.51 -23.95
N SER A 221 13.24 31.50 -23.11
CA SER A 221 13.51 32.87 -23.54
C SER A 221 14.95 33.12 -24.00
N ARG A 222 15.84 32.14 -23.86
CA ARG A 222 17.28 32.24 -24.17
C ARG A 222 17.64 31.32 -25.35
N THR A 223 18.06 31.90 -26.46
CA THR A 223 18.61 31.12 -27.59
C THR A 223 20.03 30.65 -27.27
N ALA A 224 20.21 29.36 -27.00
CA ALA A 224 21.53 28.72 -26.95
C ALA A 224 22.08 28.50 -28.38
N SER A 225 23.39 28.72 -28.57
CA SER A 225 24.05 28.48 -29.86
C SER A 225 24.16 26.97 -30.14
N PRO A 226 24.06 26.51 -31.40
CA PRO A 226 24.26 25.09 -31.75
C PRO A 226 25.59 24.50 -31.27
N THR A 227 26.65 25.33 -31.20
CA THR A 227 27.96 24.91 -30.67
C THR A 227 27.89 24.57 -29.18
N ASP A 228 27.09 25.31 -28.41
CA ASP A 228 26.95 25.12 -26.97
C ASP A 228 26.20 23.81 -26.67
N GLN A 229 25.23 23.44 -27.52
CA GLN A 229 24.48 22.19 -27.37
C GLN A 229 25.34 20.94 -27.60
N VAL A 230 26.25 20.97 -28.59
CA VAL A 230 27.16 19.84 -28.87
C VAL A 230 28.17 19.65 -27.74
N ALA A 231 28.72 20.75 -27.21
CA ALA A 231 29.63 20.70 -26.07
C ALA A 231 28.93 20.21 -24.79
N LEU A 232 27.69 20.65 -24.56
CA LEU A 232 26.86 20.18 -23.44
C LEU A 232 26.58 18.68 -23.54
N LYS A 233 26.16 18.20 -24.72
CA LYS A 233 25.91 16.76 -24.94
C LYS A 233 27.14 15.91 -24.62
N ALA A 234 28.31 16.27 -25.13
CA ALA A 234 29.55 15.52 -24.87
C ALA A 234 29.92 15.50 -23.37
N THR A 235 29.62 16.60 -22.66
CA THR A 235 29.85 16.68 -21.21
C THR A 235 28.88 15.77 -20.44
N LEU A 236 27.59 15.81 -20.79
CA LEU A 236 26.55 14.96 -20.18
C LEU A 236 26.82 13.46 -20.42
N GLU A 237 27.26 13.07 -21.61
CA GLU A 237 27.66 11.70 -21.92
C GLU A 237 28.85 11.25 -21.06
N ALA A 238 29.84 12.11 -20.86
CA ALA A 238 31.00 11.80 -20.01
C ALA A 238 30.61 11.69 -18.52
N GLU A 239 29.77 12.60 -18.03
CA GLU A 239 29.30 12.59 -16.64
C GLU A 239 28.38 11.40 -16.35
N SER A 240 27.43 11.10 -17.23
CA SER A 240 26.56 9.92 -17.10
C SER A 240 27.35 8.61 -17.13
N HIS A 241 28.37 8.51 -17.98
CA HIS A 241 29.27 7.35 -17.98
C HIS A 241 30.03 7.22 -16.65
N GLN A 242 30.46 8.35 -16.08
CA GLN A 242 31.13 8.36 -14.78
C GLN A 242 30.17 7.94 -13.64
N ASN A 243 28.93 8.43 -13.63
CA ASN A 243 27.91 8.02 -12.66
C ASN A 243 27.59 6.54 -12.77
N TYR A 244 27.47 6.00 -13.99
CA TYR A 244 27.31 4.56 -14.20
C TYR A 244 28.42 3.75 -13.54
N ILE A 245 29.69 4.15 -13.74
CA ILE A 245 30.85 3.49 -13.12
C ILE A 245 30.82 3.61 -11.59
N LEU A 246 30.43 4.77 -11.07
CA LEU A 246 30.33 5.00 -9.62
C LEU A 246 29.24 4.12 -8.99
N ASN A 247 28.07 4.01 -9.63
CA ASN A 247 26.97 3.17 -9.16
C ASN A 247 27.35 1.69 -9.19
N THR A 248 28.01 1.22 -10.25
CA THR A 248 28.51 -0.17 -10.27
C THR A 248 29.54 -0.44 -9.17
N LYS A 249 30.42 0.51 -8.88
CA LYS A 249 31.37 0.42 -7.75
C LYS A 249 30.65 0.43 -6.41
N LEU A 250 29.62 1.25 -6.24
CA LEU A 250 28.81 1.31 -5.04
C LEU A 250 28.11 -0.03 -4.79
N ASP A 251 27.47 -0.60 -5.79
CA ASP A 251 26.80 -1.92 -5.70
C ASP A 251 27.78 -3.04 -5.38
N ALA A 252 28.98 -3.01 -5.97
CA ALA A 252 30.04 -3.97 -5.65
C ALA A 252 30.52 -3.81 -4.19
N ALA A 253 30.70 -2.57 -3.72
CA ALA A 253 31.08 -2.28 -2.36
C ALA A 253 30.00 -2.70 -1.36
N GLN A 254 28.73 -2.42 -1.64
CA GLN A 254 27.59 -2.83 -0.81
C GLN A 254 27.45 -4.35 -0.74
N ARG A 255 27.61 -5.07 -1.86
CA ARG A 255 27.64 -6.55 -1.88
C ARG A 255 28.78 -7.09 -1.04
N THR A 256 29.97 -6.50 -1.15
CA THR A 256 31.13 -6.88 -0.32
C THR A 256 30.83 -6.66 1.16
N ASN A 257 30.25 -5.51 1.52
CA ASN A 257 29.91 -5.19 2.90
C ASN A 257 28.86 -6.14 3.49
N ARG A 258 27.80 -6.45 2.73
CA ARG A 258 26.80 -7.47 3.14
C ARG A 258 27.45 -8.84 3.35
N THR A 259 28.32 -9.26 2.42
CA THR A 259 29.03 -10.54 2.52
C THR A 259 29.93 -10.59 3.75
N LEU A 260 30.70 -9.52 4.00
CA LEU A 260 31.53 -9.39 5.21
C LEU A 260 30.68 -9.40 6.48
N GLY A 261 29.52 -8.74 6.49
CA GLY A 261 28.57 -8.77 7.58
C GLY A 261 28.09 -10.19 7.88
N THR A 262 27.65 -10.93 6.85
CA THR A 262 27.21 -12.33 7.00
C THR A 262 28.36 -13.22 7.47
N LEU A 263 29.56 -13.09 6.90
CA LEU A 263 30.74 -13.86 7.32
C LEU A 263 31.12 -13.56 8.78
N SER A 264 31.02 -12.31 9.22
CA SER A 264 31.31 -11.93 10.61
C SER A 264 30.33 -12.59 11.58
N VAL A 265 29.04 -12.63 11.25
CA VAL A 265 28.02 -13.30 12.07
C VAL A 265 28.25 -14.81 12.10
N VAL A 266 28.54 -15.43 10.96
CA VAL A 266 28.80 -16.88 10.87
C VAL A 266 30.06 -17.26 11.64
N THR A 267 31.16 -16.53 11.48
CA THR A 267 32.42 -16.81 12.19
C THR A 267 32.28 -16.62 13.70
N LEU A 268 31.54 -15.60 14.15
CA LEU A 268 31.22 -15.42 15.56
C LEU A 268 30.39 -16.59 16.11
N GLY A 269 29.37 -17.03 15.37
CA GLY A 269 28.53 -18.17 15.73
C GLY A 269 29.32 -19.49 15.82
N VAL A 270 30.19 -19.76 14.83
CA VAL A 270 31.08 -20.93 14.84
C VAL A 270 32.08 -20.85 15.99
N GLY A 271 32.64 -19.67 16.28
CA GLY A 271 33.58 -19.46 17.38
C GLY A 271 32.95 -19.71 18.74
N LEU A 272 31.79 -19.11 19.01
CA LEU A 272 31.06 -19.28 20.27
C LEU A 272 30.56 -20.72 20.43
N GLY A 273 29.99 -21.32 19.38
CA GLY A 273 29.50 -22.69 19.40
C GLY A 273 30.62 -23.72 19.57
N GLY A 274 31.69 -23.60 18.79
CA GLY A 274 32.85 -24.49 18.85
C GLY A 274 33.60 -24.39 20.18
N GLY A 275 33.82 -23.17 20.68
CA GLY A 275 34.44 -22.95 21.98
C GLY A 275 33.59 -23.50 23.13
N GLY A 276 32.27 -23.28 23.09
CA GLY A 276 31.34 -23.84 24.07
C GLY A 276 31.36 -25.37 24.09
N MET A 277 31.34 -26.01 22.92
CA MET A 277 31.36 -27.47 22.82
C MET A 277 32.67 -28.07 23.34
N LEU A 278 33.83 -27.47 22.98
CA LEU A 278 35.13 -27.90 23.50
C LEU A 278 35.24 -27.72 25.03
N GLY A 279 34.69 -26.63 25.56
CA GLY A 279 34.64 -26.38 27.01
C GLY A 279 33.83 -27.45 27.75
N VAL A 280 32.65 -27.83 27.25
CA VAL A 280 31.83 -28.90 27.84
C VAL A 280 32.58 -30.24 27.80
N ILE A 281 33.19 -30.58 26.65
CA ILE A 281 33.98 -31.82 26.52
C ILE A 281 35.12 -31.85 27.54
N PHE A 282 35.82 -30.74 27.74
CA PHE A 282 36.90 -30.64 28.73
C PHE A 282 36.40 -30.86 30.16
N VAL A 283 35.28 -30.23 30.55
CA VAL A 283 34.69 -30.41 31.89
C VAL A 283 34.27 -31.86 32.11
N LEU A 284 33.61 -32.48 31.13
CA LEU A 284 33.22 -33.90 31.20
C LEU A 284 34.44 -34.82 31.30
N PHE A 285 35.50 -34.53 30.56
CA PHE A 285 36.76 -35.28 30.63
C PHE A 285 37.41 -35.17 32.01
N MET A 286 37.46 -33.97 32.60
CA MET A 286 38.00 -33.76 33.94
C MET A 286 37.18 -34.50 35.01
N ALA A 287 35.85 -34.42 34.95
CA ALA A 287 34.97 -35.15 35.86
C ALA A 287 35.16 -36.68 35.74
N HIS A 288 35.36 -37.18 34.52
CA HIS A 288 35.67 -38.60 34.29
C HIS A 288 37.02 -39.02 34.88
N MET A 289 38.04 -38.17 34.77
CA MET A 289 39.36 -38.42 35.34
C MET A 289 39.34 -38.42 36.87
N GLU A 290 38.56 -37.54 37.50
CA GLU A 290 38.39 -37.49 38.95
C GLU A 290 37.73 -38.76 39.48
N LYS A 291 36.64 -39.21 38.85
CA LYS A 291 35.97 -40.47 39.19
C LYS A 291 36.88 -41.71 39.04
N ARG A 292 37.81 -41.70 38.08
CA ARG A 292 38.82 -42.78 37.95
C ARG A 292 39.84 -42.79 39.09
N LYS A 293 40.17 -41.64 39.69
CA LYS A 293 41.09 -41.59 40.83
C LYS A 293 40.48 -42.15 42.11
N GLU A 294 39.16 -42.01 42.29
CA GLU A 294 38.44 -42.56 43.44
C GLU A 294 38.30 -44.08 43.41
N THR A 295 38.56 -44.71 42.26
CA THR A 295 38.39 -46.16 42.04
C THR A 295 39.70 -46.95 42.01
N LEU A 296 40.84 -46.28 42.27
CA LEU A 296 42.19 -46.85 42.39
C LEU A 296 42.69 -46.72 43.84
#